data_AF-A0A562MMH1-F1
#
_entry.id   AF-A0A562MMH1-F1
#
_cell.length_a   1.000
_cell.length_b   1.000
_cell.length_c   1.000
_cell.angle_alpha   90.00
_cell.angle_beta   90.00
_cell.angle_gamma   90.00
#
_symmetry.space_group_name_H-M   'P 1'
#
loop_
_entity.id
_entity.type
_entity.pdbx_description
1 polymer ?
#
loop_
_entity_poly.entity_id
_entity_poly.type
_entity_poly.pdbx_seq_one_letter_code
_entity_poly.pdbx_strand_id
1 'polypeptide(L)'
;MSKTADKTTDTIENAAFPTFDASKATDQFRAVAEKGVEQSKEAFSKLKTGAETTQKALGNELSLKTIAALRANAEADFSHLEALVGAKSLSEVVELQTVFLRKRVEMTVEQAKDIQAVTAKAAEEVSKPVKEAFEKAFKELKVA
;
A
#
# COMPACT_ATOMS: atom_id res chain seq x y z
N MET A 1 -42.19 -44.49 -21.82
CA MET A 1 -42.61 -43.08 -22.08
C MET A 1 -43.63 -42.73 -21.00
N SER A 2 -43.55 -41.74 -20.13
CA SER A 2 -42.74 -40.53 -19.99
C SER A 2 -42.89 -40.11 -18.52
N LYS A 3 -41.82 -40.11 -17.70
CA LYS A 3 -41.89 -39.60 -16.31
C LYS A 3 -40.55 -39.01 -15.89
N THR A 4 -40.02 -38.11 -16.71
CA THR A 4 -38.77 -37.41 -16.39
C THR A 4 -38.78 -35.93 -16.83
N ALA A 5 -39.90 -35.42 -17.34
CA ALA A 5 -40.00 -34.03 -17.81
C ALA A 5 -40.44 -33.02 -16.73
N ASP A 6 -41.15 -33.43 -15.67
CA ASP A 6 -41.73 -32.46 -14.71
C ASP A 6 -40.76 -31.95 -13.65
N LYS A 7 -39.68 -32.67 -13.33
CA LYS A 7 -38.82 -32.30 -12.20
C LYS A 7 -37.82 -31.18 -12.52
N THR A 8 -37.64 -30.85 -13.79
CA THR A 8 -36.64 -29.86 -14.23
C THR A 8 -37.21 -28.44 -14.25
N THR A 9 -38.53 -28.27 -14.35
CA THR A 9 -39.20 -26.96 -14.45
C THR A 9 -39.31 -26.27 -13.09
N ASP A 10 -39.61 -27.01 -12.01
CA ASP A 10 -39.80 -26.46 -10.65
C ASP A 10 -38.51 -25.86 -10.04
N THR A 11 -37.34 -26.25 -10.54
CA THR A 11 -36.05 -25.76 -10.00
C THR A 11 -35.67 -24.39 -10.60
N ILE A 12 -36.20 -24.05 -11.78
CA ILE A 12 -35.88 -22.78 -12.46
C ILE A 12 -36.78 -21.64 -11.97
N GLU A 13 -38.01 -21.92 -11.54
CA GLU A 13 -38.96 -20.89 -11.07
C GLU A 13 -38.65 -20.37 -9.65
N ASN A 14 -37.94 -21.15 -8.82
CA ASN A 14 -37.59 -20.77 -7.44
C ASN A 14 -36.17 -20.20 -7.28
N ALA A 15 -35.43 -20.02 -8.38
CA ALA A 15 -34.23 -19.20 -8.37
C ALA A 15 -34.64 -17.71 -8.36
N ALA A 16 -35.20 -17.26 -7.24
CA ALA A 16 -35.38 -15.85 -6.97
C ALA A 16 -33.99 -15.20 -6.97
N PHE A 17 -33.61 -14.63 -8.11
CA PHE A 17 -32.50 -13.69 -8.15
C PHE A 17 -32.82 -12.60 -7.12
N PRO A 18 -31.96 -12.34 -6.13
CA PRO A 18 -32.22 -11.30 -5.15
C PRO A 18 -32.47 -10.01 -5.92
N THR A 19 -33.67 -9.45 -5.78
CA THR A 19 -34.05 -8.19 -6.41
C THR A 19 -33.08 -7.12 -5.93
N PHE A 20 -32.31 -6.57 -6.87
CA PHE A 20 -31.36 -5.52 -6.57
C PHE A 20 -32.13 -4.26 -6.20
N ASP A 21 -32.19 -3.98 -4.90
CA ASP A 21 -32.79 -2.76 -4.37
C ASP A 21 -31.77 -1.61 -4.50
N ALA A 22 -31.91 -0.83 -5.56
CA ALA A 22 -31.03 0.29 -5.86
C ALA A 22 -31.00 1.34 -4.75
N SER A 23 -32.06 1.46 -3.94
CA SER A 23 -32.12 2.38 -2.81
C SER A 23 -31.21 1.91 -1.67
N LYS A 24 -31.29 0.61 -1.32
CA LYS A 24 -30.37 -0.01 -0.34
C LYS A 24 -28.93 -0.02 -0.80
N ALA A 25 -28.68 -0.23 -2.10
CA ALA A 25 -27.34 -0.14 -2.66
C ALA A 25 -26.77 1.28 -2.53
N THR A 26 -27.58 2.30 -2.78
CA THR A 26 -27.19 3.71 -2.63
C THR A 26 -26.90 4.06 -1.17
N ASP A 27 -27.74 3.60 -0.23
CA ASP A 27 -27.54 3.86 1.19
C ASP A 27 -26.31 3.12 1.74
N GLN A 28 -26.05 1.89 1.29
CA GLN A 28 -24.83 1.17 1.62
C GLN A 28 -23.59 1.86 1.05
N PHE A 29 -23.67 2.35 -0.18
CA PHE A 29 -22.57 3.09 -0.80
C PHE A 29 -22.29 4.40 -0.05
N ARG A 30 -23.34 5.12 0.35
CA ARG A 30 -23.23 6.33 1.18
C ARG A 30 -22.63 6.02 2.54
N ALA A 31 -23.09 4.98 3.22
CA ALA A 31 -22.56 4.57 4.53
C ALA A 31 -21.09 4.13 4.45
N VAL A 32 -20.70 3.41 3.39
CA VAL A 32 -19.30 3.04 3.12
C VAL A 32 -18.46 4.29 2.83
N ALA A 33 -18.99 5.24 2.07
CA ALA A 33 -18.30 6.50 1.77
C ALA A 33 -18.11 7.35 3.03
N GLU A 34 -19.16 7.55 3.84
CA GLU A 34 -19.11 8.29 5.11
C GLU A 34 -18.11 7.65 6.08
N LYS A 35 -18.21 6.34 6.27
CA LYS A 35 -17.27 5.57 7.09
C LYS A 35 -15.85 5.64 6.54
N GLY A 36 -15.68 5.56 5.22
CA GLY A 36 -14.39 5.67 4.55
C GLY A 36 -13.74 7.04 4.76
N VAL A 37 -14.52 8.13 4.70
CA VAL A 37 -14.05 9.49 4.99
C VAL A 37 -13.63 9.62 6.46
N GLU A 38 -14.42 9.10 7.39
CA GLU A 38 -14.13 9.16 8.82
C GLU A 38 -12.88 8.34 9.19
N GLN A 39 -12.79 7.11 8.67
CA GLN A 39 -11.61 6.26 8.81
C GLN A 39 -10.36 6.89 8.17
N SER A 40 -10.51 7.58 7.04
CA SER A 40 -9.41 8.30 6.38
C SER A 40 -8.92 9.47 7.23
N LYS A 41 -9.84 10.24 7.84
CA LYS A 41 -9.48 11.33 8.76
C LYS A 41 -8.76 10.83 10.02
N GLU A 42 -9.22 9.71 10.56
CA GLU A 42 -8.60 9.06 11.72
C GLU A 42 -7.20 8.54 11.37
N ALA A 43 -7.07 7.84 10.24
CA ALA A 43 -5.79 7.35 9.74
C ALA A 43 -4.82 8.50 9.45
N PHE A 44 -5.29 9.60 8.86
CA PHE A 44 -4.50 10.81 8.62
C PHE A 44 -4.02 11.46 9.92
N SER A 45 -4.90 11.54 10.93
CA SER A 45 -4.53 12.08 12.24
C SER A 45 -3.46 11.23 12.92
N LYS A 46 -3.63 9.90 12.91
CA LYS A 46 -2.64 8.94 13.41
C LYS A 46 -1.32 9.04 12.66
N LEU A 47 -1.37 9.16 11.34
CA LEU A 47 -0.20 9.35 10.50
C LEU A 47 0.54 10.65 10.84
N LYS A 48 -0.18 11.76 11.04
CA LYS A 48 0.42 13.04 11.40
C LYS A 48 1.14 12.96 12.75
N THR A 49 0.49 12.41 13.78
CA THR A 49 1.12 12.24 15.11
C THR A 49 2.31 11.27 15.05
N GLY A 50 2.18 10.20 14.27
CA GLY A 50 3.26 9.25 14.02
C GLY A 50 4.43 9.89 13.28
N ALA A 51 4.16 10.74 12.28
CA ALA A 51 5.17 11.47 11.51
C ALA A 51 5.91 12.49 12.37
N GLU A 52 5.21 13.25 13.23
CA GLU A 52 5.84 14.19 14.17
C GLU A 52 6.76 13.46 15.18
N THR A 53 6.33 12.29 15.65
CA THR A 53 7.11 11.44 16.56
C THR A 53 8.31 10.80 15.86
N THR A 54 8.10 10.30 14.64
CA THR A 54 9.13 9.68 13.80
C THR A 54 10.16 10.72 13.36
N GLN A 55 9.74 11.94 13.00
CA GLN A 55 10.64 13.03 12.64
C GLN A 55 11.56 13.42 13.81
N LYS A 56 11.03 13.41 15.04
CA LYS A 56 11.85 13.61 16.25
C LYS A 56 12.83 12.46 16.51
N ALA A 57 12.46 11.22 16.21
CA ALA A 57 13.26 10.04 16.52
C ALA A 57 14.27 9.65 15.42
N LEU A 58 13.96 9.91 14.14
CA LEU A 58 14.66 9.36 12.98
C LEU A 58 15.34 10.42 12.09
N GLY A 59 15.15 11.71 12.38
CA GLY A 59 15.66 12.80 11.55
C GLY A 59 14.80 13.06 10.29
N ASN A 60 15.06 14.19 9.63
CA ASN A 60 14.18 14.73 8.59
C ASN A 60 14.13 13.87 7.31
N GLU A 61 15.26 13.28 6.90
CA GLU A 61 15.37 12.49 5.66
C GLU A 61 14.64 11.14 5.77
N LEU A 62 14.75 10.45 6.90
CA LEU A 62 14.07 9.17 7.14
C LEU A 62 12.56 9.35 7.34
N SER A 63 12.13 10.44 7.99
CA SER A 63 10.72 10.81 8.08
C SER A 63 10.10 11.07 6.69
N LEU A 64 10.78 11.83 5.84
CA LEU A 64 10.32 12.10 4.46
C LEU A 64 10.21 10.82 3.63
N LYS A 65 11.19 9.91 3.71
CA LYS A 65 11.12 8.59 3.03
C LYS A 65 9.95 7.75 3.53
N THR A 66 9.69 7.75 4.84
CA THR A 66 8.56 7.02 5.42
C THR A 66 7.22 7.56 4.91
N ILE A 67 7.05 8.88 4.89
CA ILE A 67 5.84 9.53 4.37
C ILE A 67 5.67 9.22 2.87
N ALA A 68 6.75 9.28 2.09
CA ALA A 68 6.71 8.94 0.67
C ALA A 68 6.28 7.49 0.43
N ALA A 69 6.82 6.53 1.21
CA ALA A 69 6.45 5.13 1.14
C ALA A 69 4.96 4.91 1.47
N LEU A 70 4.45 5.59 2.50
CA LEU A 70 3.04 5.51 2.88
C LEU A 70 2.12 6.08 1.80
N ARG A 71 2.50 7.22 1.20
CA ARG A 71 1.75 7.81 0.09
C ARG A 71 1.71 6.87 -1.12
N ALA A 72 2.86 6.31 -1.50
CA ALA A 72 2.95 5.38 -2.62
C ALA A 72 2.12 4.10 -2.39
N ASN A 73 2.12 3.57 -1.17
CA ASN A 73 1.30 2.43 -0.79
C ASN A 73 -0.20 2.75 -0.90
N ALA A 74 -0.62 3.88 -0.34
CA ALA A 74 -2.02 4.31 -0.41
C ALA A 74 -2.49 4.52 -1.86
N GLU A 75 -1.67 5.16 -2.68
CA GLU A 75 -1.98 5.38 -4.11
C GLU A 75 -2.11 4.06 -4.87
N ALA A 76 -1.21 3.09 -4.64
CA ALA A 76 -1.30 1.77 -5.26
C ALA A 76 -2.59 1.02 -4.86
N ASP A 77 -2.99 1.12 -3.59
CA ASP A 77 -4.20 0.49 -3.06
C ASP A 77 -5.48 1.13 -3.63
N PHE A 78 -5.55 2.47 -3.64
CA PHE A 78 -6.71 3.17 -4.20
C PHE A 78 -6.85 2.96 -5.71
N SER A 79 -5.75 3.01 -6.48
CA SER A 79 -5.80 2.72 -7.91
C SER A 79 -6.25 1.28 -8.20
N HIS A 80 -5.88 0.31 -7.36
CA HIS A 80 -6.35 -1.06 -7.52
C HIS A 80 -7.84 -1.19 -7.23
N LEU A 81 -8.34 -0.55 -6.17
CA LEU A 81 -9.76 -0.53 -5.84
C LEU A 81 -10.59 0.14 -6.94
N GLU A 82 -10.14 1.27 -7.47
CA GLU A 82 -10.78 1.96 -8.59
C GLU A 82 -10.88 1.03 -9.83
N ALA A 83 -9.79 0.34 -10.15
CA ALA A 83 -9.77 -0.60 -11.27
C ALA A 83 -10.70 -1.81 -11.04
N LEU A 84 -10.76 -2.34 -9.81
CA LEU A 84 -11.66 -3.44 -9.46
C LEU A 84 -13.14 -3.02 -9.58
N VAL A 85 -13.48 -1.81 -9.17
CA VAL A 85 -14.85 -1.26 -9.34
C VAL A 85 -15.20 -1.11 -10.82
N GLY A 86 -14.23 -0.79 -11.67
CA GLY A 86 -14.41 -0.67 -13.12
C GLY A 86 -14.42 -1.98 -13.91
N ALA A 87 -14.06 -3.11 -13.28
CA ALA A 87 -13.95 -4.40 -13.94
C ALA A 87 -15.33 -4.97 -14.32
N LYS A 88 -15.42 -5.51 -15.54
CA LYS A 88 -16.65 -6.03 -16.16
C LYS A 88 -16.70 -7.55 -16.19
N SER A 89 -15.59 -8.23 -15.88
CA SER A 89 -15.52 -9.69 -15.88
C SER A 89 -14.55 -10.24 -14.82
N LEU A 90 -14.72 -11.51 -14.45
CA LEU A 90 -13.80 -12.20 -13.55
C LEU A 90 -12.39 -12.33 -14.12
N SER A 91 -12.26 -12.44 -15.45
CA SER A 91 -10.95 -12.47 -16.10
C SER A 91 -10.20 -11.15 -15.92
N GLU A 92 -10.91 -10.01 -16.04
CA GLU A 92 -10.33 -8.68 -15.77
C GLU A 92 -9.92 -8.54 -14.30
N VAL A 93 -10.69 -9.06 -13.35
CA VAL A 93 -10.30 -9.07 -11.92
C VAL A 93 -9.00 -9.84 -11.68
N VAL A 94 -8.85 -11.03 -12.29
CA VAL A 94 -7.62 -11.84 -12.18
C VAL A 94 -6.41 -11.11 -12.79
N GLU A 95 -6.62 -10.45 -13.92
CA GLU A 95 -5.58 -9.61 -14.54
C GLU A 95 -5.19 -8.44 -13.63
N LEU A 96 -6.16 -7.73 -13.06
CA LEU A 96 -5.92 -6.64 -12.11
C LEU A 96 -5.18 -7.10 -10.86
N GLN A 97 -5.50 -8.27 -10.31
CA GLN A 97 -4.77 -8.85 -9.18
C GLN A 97 -3.31 -9.14 -9.54
N THR A 98 -3.07 -9.63 -10.75
CA THR A 98 -1.72 -9.91 -11.28
C THR A 98 -0.92 -8.62 -11.46
N VAL A 99 -1.53 -7.59 -12.04
CA VAL A 99 -0.92 -6.27 -12.20
C VAL A 99 -0.59 -5.65 -10.85
N PHE A 100 -1.51 -5.73 -9.88
CA PHE A 100 -1.29 -5.22 -8.54
C PHE A 100 -0.16 -5.96 -7.82
N LEU A 101 -0.07 -7.29 -7.95
CA LEU A 101 1.01 -8.07 -7.36
C LEU A 101 2.38 -7.69 -7.96
N ARG A 102 2.46 -7.50 -9.28
CA ARG A 102 3.68 -7.00 -9.94
C ARG A 102 4.09 -5.64 -9.37
N LYS A 103 3.14 -4.71 -9.27
CA LYS A 103 3.39 -3.38 -8.69
C LYS A 103 3.87 -3.46 -7.24
N ARG A 104 3.32 -4.37 -6.43
CA ARG A 104 3.79 -4.62 -5.05
C ARG A 104 5.24 -5.09 -5.02
N VAL A 105 5.64 -5.99 -5.92
CA VAL A 105 7.03 -6.46 -6.01
C VAL A 105 7.97 -5.32 -6.41
N GLU A 106 7.62 -4.54 -7.44
CA GLU A 106 8.41 -3.37 -7.86
C GLU A 106 8.61 -2.38 -6.72
N MET A 107 7.54 -2.06 -5.98
CA MET A 107 7.60 -1.17 -4.83
C MET A 107 8.47 -1.73 -3.70
N THR A 108 8.39 -3.02 -3.39
CA THR A 108 9.26 -3.65 -2.37
C THR A 108 10.73 -3.59 -2.76
N VAL A 109 11.05 -3.85 -4.03
CA VAL A 109 12.43 -3.75 -4.54
C VAL A 109 12.94 -2.32 -4.41
N GLU A 110 12.12 -1.33 -4.77
CA GLU A 110 12.50 0.08 -4.67
C GLU A 110 12.70 0.52 -3.21
N GLN A 111 11.78 0.13 -2.32
CA GLN A 111 11.90 0.38 -0.88
C GLN A 111 13.14 -0.30 -0.26
N ALA A 112 13.50 -1.50 -0.72
CA ALA A 112 14.70 -2.20 -0.27
C ALA A 112 15.99 -1.46 -0.68
N LYS A 113 16.07 -0.96 -1.92
CA LYS A 113 17.19 -0.11 -2.37
C LYS A 113 17.27 1.17 -1.54
N ASP A 114 16.12 1.76 -1.22
CA ASP A 114 16.05 2.96 -0.40
C ASP A 114 16.57 2.74 1.02
N ILE A 115 16.20 1.62 1.65
CA ILE A 115 16.72 1.22 2.97
C ILE A 115 18.23 0.99 2.87
N GLN A 116 18.70 0.27 1.85
CA GLN A 116 20.13 0.03 1.63
C GLN A 116 20.91 1.35 1.51
N ALA A 117 20.39 2.33 0.76
CA ALA A 117 21.02 3.64 0.59
C ALA A 117 21.12 4.41 1.92
N VAL A 118 20.04 4.40 2.72
CA VAL A 118 20.04 5.03 4.05
C VAL A 118 21.02 4.34 5.00
N THR A 119 21.06 3.00 5.01
CA THR A 119 22.02 2.24 5.83
C THR A 119 23.47 2.49 5.41
N ALA A 120 23.74 2.55 4.10
CA ALA A 120 25.09 2.83 3.59
C ALA A 120 25.57 4.24 3.98
N LYS A 121 24.69 5.25 3.84
CA LYS A 121 24.98 6.62 4.33
C LYS A 121 25.27 6.63 5.83
N ALA A 122 24.43 5.99 6.64
CA ALA A 122 24.64 5.96 8.09
C ALA A 122 25.97 5.29 8.47
N ALA A 123 26.34 4.20 7.80
CA ALA A 123 27.64 3.54 8.02
C ALA A 123 28.82 4.45 7.60
N GLU A 124 28.69 5.17 6.49
CA GLU A 124 29.70 6.13 6.04
C GLU A 124 29.88 7.27 7.05
N GLU A 125 28.78 7.87 7.53
CA GLU A 125 28.79 8.95 8.52
C GLU A 125 29.37 8.52 9.87
N VAL A 126 29.05 7.32 10.35
CA VAL A 126 29.65 6.78 11.60
C VAL A 126 31.14 6.47 11.41
N SER A 127 31.58 6.09 10.20
CA SER A 127 32.98 5.79 9.92
C SER A 127 33.87 7.02 9.69
N LYS A 128 33.27 8.18 9.37
CA LYS A 128 34.00 9.43 9.06
C LYS A 128 34.97 9.87 10.16
N PRO A 129 34.58 9.97 11.45
CA PRO A 129 35.49 10.42 12.50
C PRO A 129 36.70 9.50 12.67
N VAL A 130 36.52 8.19 12.49
CA VAL A 130 37.60 7.19 12.57
C VAL A 130 38.55 7.33 11.39
N LYS A 131 38.02 7.52 10.17
CA LYS A 131 38.83 7.79 8.98
C LYS A 131 39.62 9.09 9.12
N GLU A 132 38.98 10.16 9.58
CA GLU A 132 39.64 11.46 9.79
C GLU A 132 40.75 11.39 10.83
N ALA A 133 40.52 10.69 11.96
CA ALA A 133 41.54 10.47 12.98
C ALA A 133 42.73 9.66 12.44
N PHE A 134 42.46 8.63 11.63
CA PHE A 134 43.50 7.83 10.98
C PHE A 134 44.30 8.64 9.96
N GLU A 135 43.63 9.40 9.09
CA GLU A 135 44.29 10.28 8.12
C GLU A 135 45.16 11.33 8.79
N LYS A 136 44.71 11.88 9.92
CA LYS A 136 45.48 12.85 10.70
C LYS A 136 46.73 12.20 11.31
N ALA A 137 46.59 11.04 11.95
CA ALA A 137 47.72 10.31 12.51
C ALA A 137 48.75 9.90 11.45
N PHE A 138 48.29 9.48 10.26
CA PHE A 138 49.17 9.13 9.15
C PHE A 138 49.91 10.35 8.58
N LYS A 139 49.25 11.51 8.48
CA LYS A 139 49.90 12.76 8.07
C LYS A 139 50.94 13.22 9.09
N GLU A 140 50.65 13.14 10.39
CA GLU A 140 51.59 13.48 11.46
C GLU A 140 52.83 12.55 11.42
N LEU A 141 52.64 11.25 11.19
CA LEU A 141 53.74 10.28 11.06
C LEU A 141 54.64 10.52 9.84
N LYS A 142 54.11 11.13 8.78
CA LYS A 142 54.84 11.38 7.53
C LYS A 142 55.58 12.73 7.51
N VAL A 143 55.27 13.60 8.48
CA VAL A 143 55.91 14.91 8.67
C VAL A 143 57.03 14.86 9.71
N ALA A 144 57.06 13.82 10.56
CA ALA A 144 58.17 13.47 11.46
C ALA A 144 59.24 12.65 10.73
#